data_AF-A0A8C1YYD9-F1
#
_entry.id   AF-A0A8C1YYD9-F1
#
_cell.length_a   1.000
_cell.length_b   1.000
_cell.length_c   1.000
_cell.angle_alpha   90.00
_cell.angle_beta   90.00
_cell.angle_gamma   90.00
#
_symmetry.space_group_name_H-M   'P 1'
#
loop_
_entity.id
_entity.type
_entity.pdbx_description
1 polymer ?
#
loop_
_entity_poly.entity_id
_entity_poly.type
_entity_poly.pdbx_seq_one_letter_code
_entity_poly.pdbx_strand_id
1 'polypeptide(L)'
;LLKHTLILLSLSLLFLLLCLFTCPCVCGPARAPLLAGQPFLVLWGVPDKDCLGRPDPAAFGMEWEGRVAIFYEDTLGLYPYFTAQDRPVNGGLPQHTSLDLHLQRVEGDLTASLPQAGAPGLGVLRWQEWTPQWNRNREIKTKYLVESRALLRRFFPDWSTEEVEKWSQVDFEAAAQSIMMETLQEVKRFRPQRLWGMAPFPNCYNFDSTQIALANYTGRCPAAEMALNDELMWLWKRSGALYPALSLEKLPEGTKGTWLYATNQIREALRVAALAGTTFDLPVFPLIKIVYITSNSFLSEVMNFSLVITDSCKRCYLHLHFGSYVRQVLGPYAVNVTTAARLCGVSLCQGRGRCVRKKPEDPTYLHLPSAHFMLLPHGAEGVRATGELPTAYIDLWKKDFRCKWFEKLILIFSKDDQTLIKNLHCYKNIYMVSTKLLSSKTAFKMQKMGNVF
;
A
#
# COMPACT_ATOMS: atom_id res chain seq x y z
N LEU A 1 3.42 -28.83 -49.71
CA LEU A 1 4.26 -27.86 -48.96
C LEU A 1 3.70 -26.43 -48.98
N LEU A 2 3.36 -25.85 -50.15
CA LEU A 2 2.91 -24.44 -50.26
C LEU A 2 1.70 -24.07 -49.37
N LYS A 3 0.71 -24.96 -49.23
CA LYS A 3 -0.47 -24.72 -48.37
C LYS A 3 -0.11 -24.64 -46.88
N HIS A 4 0.85 -25.44 -46.42
CA HIS A 4 1.25 -25.42 -45.00
C HIS A 4 2.10 -24.20 -44.64
N THR A 5 2.95 -23.73 -45.55
CA THR A 5 3.71 -22.48 -45.34
C THR A 5 2.80 -21.26 -45.32
N LEU A 6 1.78 -21.19 -46.18
CA LEU A 6 0.77 -20.12 -46.15
C LEU A 6 -0.06 -20.09 -44.86
N ILE A 7 -0.42 -21.27 -44.33
CA ILE A 7 -1.14 -21.38 -43.05
C ILE A 7 -0.26 -20.90 -41.89
N LEU A 8 1.01 -21.34 -41.82
CA LEU A 8 1.95 -20.88 -40.78
C LEU A 8 2.22 -19.37 -40.84
N LEU A 9 2.36 -18.80 -42.04
CA LEU A 9 2.49 -17.35 -42.23
C LEU A 9 1.23 -16.60 -41.77
N SER A 10 0.04 -17.11 -42.07
CA SER A 10 -1.22 -16.49 -41.63
C SER A 10 -1.39 -16.54 -40.10
N LEU A 11 -1.02 -17.64 -39.46
CA LEU A 11 -1.07 -17.82 -38.00
C LEU A 11 -0.05 -16.93 -37.28
N SER A 12 1.16 -16.79 -37.84
CA SER A 12 2.19 -15.90 -37.28
C SER A 12 1.84 -14.42 -37.47
N LEU A 13 1.25 -14.04 -38.61
CA LEU A 13 0.73 -12.68 -38.82
C LEU A 13 -0.44 -12.37 -37.86
N LEU A 14 -1.35 -13.32 -37.66
CA LEU A 14 -2.46 -13.21 -36.71
C LEU A 14 -1.94 -13.06 -35.27
N PHE A 15 -0.90 -13.82 -34.90
CA PHE A 15 -0.25 -13.70 -33.59
C PHE A 15 0.44 -12.34 -33.41
N LEU A 16 1.11 -11.83 -34.45
CA LEU A 16 1.72 -10.49 -34.45
C LEU A 16 0.67 -9.38 -34.33
N LEU A 17 -0.45 -9.50 -35.05
CA LEU A 17 -1.59 -8.58 -34.94
C LEU A 17 -2.26 -8.65 -33.55
N LEU A 18 -2.41 -9.85 -32.96
CA LEU A 18 -2.89 -10.01 -31.58
C LEU A 18 -1.95 -9.33 -30.57
N CYS A 19 -0.63 -9.43 -30.74
CA CYS A 19 0.35 -8.74 -29.90
C CYS A 19 0.35 -7.21 -30.08
N LEU A 20 0.03 -6.71 -31.28
CA LEU A 20 -0.08 -5.26 -31.56
C LEU A 20 -1.38 -4.65 -31.00
N PHE A 21 -2.45 -5.45 -30.82
CA PHE A 21 -3.71 -5.01 -30.20
C PHE A 21 -3.81 -5.26 -28.69
N THR A 22 -2.90 -6.04 -28.09
CA THR A 22 -2.75 -6.06 -26.64
C THR A 22 -1.98 -4.83 -26.19
N CYS A 23 -2.66 -3.69 -26.05
CA CYS A 23 -2.21 -2.69 -25.10
C CYS A 23 -2.23 -3.39 -23.73
N PRO A 24 -1.11 -3.49 -22.99
CA PRO A 24 -1.13 -4.02 -21.63
C PRO A 24 -1.80 -2.98 -20.73
N CYS A 25 -3.12 -2.85 -20.85
CA CYS A 25 -3.92 -2.10 -19.90
C CYS A 25 -4.12 -3.01 -18.70
N VAL A 26 -3.07 -3.12 -17.88
CA VAL A 26 -3.15 -3.59 -16.49
C VAL A 26 -3.92 -2.54 -15.70
N CYS A 27 -5.20 -2.39 -15.99
CA CYS A 27 -6.09 -1.46 -15.30
C CYS A 27 -7.37 -2.20 -14.99
N GLY A 28 -7.33 -2.98 -13.90
CA GLY A 28 -8.55 -3.37 -13.23
C GLY A 28 -9.34 -2.14 -12.78
N PRO A 29 -10.65 -2.29 -12.54
CA PRO A 29 -11.41 -1.22 -11.90
C PRO A 29 -10.79 -0.86 -10.54
N ALA A 30 -10.92 0.39 -10.13
CA ALA A 30 -10.58 0.76 -8.75
C ALA A 30 -11.61 0.18 -7.78
N ARG A 31 -11.20 -0.16 -6.56
CA ARG A 31 -12.17 -0.43 -5.48
C ARG A 31 -13.10 0.78 -5.28
N ALA A 32 -14.36 0.53 -4.95
CA ALA A 32 -15.26 1.58 -4.50
C ALA A 32 -14.65 2.37 -3.31
N PRO A 33 -14.92 3.68 -3.21
CA PRO A 33 -14.36 4.50 -2.15
C PRO A 33 -14.85 4.02 -0.78
N LEU A 34 -14.00 4.15 0.25
CA LEU A 34 -14.33 3.77 1.61
C LEU A 34 -15.57 4.53 2.12
N LEU A 35 -15.74 5.78 1.69
CA LEU A 35 -16.91 6.62 1.95
C LEU A 35 -17.57 7.03 0.65
N ALA A 36 -18.90 6.90 0.58
CA ALA A 36 -19.66 7.21 -0.63
C ALA A 36 -19.44 8.66 -1.07
N GLY A 37 -19.18 8.86 -2.36
CA GLY A 37 -18.94 10.19 -2.94
C GLY A 37 -17.57 10.81 -2.60
N GLN A 38 -16.69 10.11 -1.88
CA GLN A 38 -15.36 10.60 -1.51
C GLN A 38 -14.27 9.75 -2.18
N PRO A 39 -13.85 10.08 -3.42
CA PRO A 39 -12.83 9.33 -4.16
C PRO A 39 -11.42 9.47 -3.56
N PHE A 40 -11.24 10.45 -2.66
CA PHE A 40 -10.00 10.80 -2.00
C PHE A 40 -10.28 11.13 -0.54
N LEU A 41 -9.48 10.57 0.36
CA LEU A 41 -9.65 10.74 1.80
C LEU A 41 -8.34 11.22 2.41
N VAL A 42 -8.46 12.10 3.40
CA VAL A 42 -7.39 12.40 4.35
C VAL A 42 -7.83 11.85 5.70
N LEU A 43 -7.03 10.92 6.22
CA LEU A 43 -7.32 10.16 7.42
C LEU A 43 -6.30 10.54 8.50
N TRP A 44 -6.81 10.87 9.67
CA TRP A 44 -6.02 11.26 10.82
C TRP A 44 -5.82 10.06 11.74
N GLY A 45 -4.61 9.53 11.77
CA GLY A 45 -4.21 8.37 12.58
C GLY A 45 -3.42 8.75 13.84
N VAL A 46 -3.37 10.03 14.22
CA VAL A 46 -2.64 10.51 15.40
C VAL A 46 -3.53 10.44 16.64
N PRO A 47 -3.17 9.66 17.70
CA PRO A 47 -3.98 9.55 18.91
C PRO A 47 -4.09 10.88 19.68
N ASP A 48 -5.27 11.15 20.27
CA ASP A 48 -5.51 12.39 21.05
C ASP A 48 -4.62 12.51 22.27
N LYS A 49 -4.35 11.39 22.95
CA LYS A 49 -3.42 11.33 24.09
C LYS A 49 -2.03 11.86 23.75
N ASP A 50 -1.63 11.79 22.48
CA ASP A 50 -0.32 12.23 22.02
C ASP A 50 -0.32 13.72 21.59
N CYS A 51 -1.50 14.35 21.45
CA CYS A 51 -1.70 15.67 20.83
C CYS A 51 -2.84 16.50 21.48
N LEU A 52 -2.72 16.83 22.78
CA LEU A 52 -3.69 17.69 23.49
C LEU A 52 -3.80 19.09 22.87
N GLY A 53 -5.03 19.62 22.76
CA GLY A 53 -5.29 20.99 22.27
C GLY A 53 -5.14 21.19 20.75
N ARG A 54 -5.00 20.10 19.99
CA ARG A 54 -5.06 20.12 18.52
C ARG A 54 -6.47 20.50 18.03
N PRO A 55 -6.61 21.13 16.86
CA PRO A 55 -7.91 21.32 16.24
C PRO A 55 -8.61 20.00 15.89
N ASP A 56 -9.94 20.03 15.84
CA ASP A 56 -10.73 18.89 15.36
C ASP A 56 -10.47 18.63 13.85
N PRO A 57 -9.97 17.44 13.44
CA PRO A 57 -9.73 17.13 12.04
C PRO A 57 -11.00 17.14 11.20
N ALA A 58 -12.15 16.83 11.81
CA ALA A 58 -13.43 16.82 11.12
C ALA A 58 -13.80 18.24 10.62
N ALA A 59 -13.33 19.29 11.32
CA ALA A 59 -13.52 20.68 10.90
C ALA A 59 -12.84 21.02 9.55
N PHE A 60 -11.94 20.16 9.08
CA PHE A 60 -11.26 20.28 7.78
C PHE A 60 -11.62 19.14 6.81
N GLY A 61 -12.69 18.37 7.10
CA GLY A 61 -13.12 17.24 6.28
C GLY A 61 -12.19 16.03 6.33
N MET A 62 -11.37 15.90 7.38
CA MET A 62 -10.55 14.71 7.63
C MET A 62 -11.30 13.68 8.46
N GLU A 63 -11.08 12.41 8.17
CA GLU A 63 -11.67 11.26 8.88
C GLU A 63 -10.73 10.79 10.00
N TRP A 64 -11.20 10.64 11.24
CA TRP A 64 -10.29 10.37 12.37
C TRP A 64 -10.82 9.31 13.35
N GLU A 65 -11.96 9.57 14.00
CA GLU A 65 -12.42 8.78 15.14
C GLU A 65 -12.81 7.35 14.73
N GLY A 66 -12.07 6.36 15.22
CA GLY A 66 -12.28 4.93 14.92
C GLY A 66 -11.99 4.50 13.46
N ARG A 67 -11.65 5.45 12.59
CA ARG A 67 -11.43 5.23 11.15
C ARG A 67 -10.09 4.60 10.83
N VAL A 68 -9.07 4.85 11.65
CA VAL A 68 -7.73 4.29 11.49
C VAL A 68 -7.37 3.57 12.79
N ALA A 69 -6.98 2.30 12.71
CA ALA A 69 -6.25 1.67 13.81
C ALA A 69 -4.91 1.16 13.30
N ILE A 70 -3.87 1.52 14.02
CA ILE A 70 -2.49 1.16 13.73
C ILE A 70 -2.01 0.31 14.90
N PHE A 71 -1.54 -0.89 14.59
CA PHE A 71 -0.97 -1.82 15.54
C PHE A 71 0.54 -1.87 15.34
N TYR A 72 1.27 -1.45 16.36
CA TYR A 72 2.73 -1.52 16.49
C TYR A 72 3.16 -2.92 16.99
N GLU A 73 4.47 -3.13 17.11
CA GLU A 73 5.12 -4.39 17.46
C GLU A 73 4.62 -5.02 18.78
N ASP A 74 4.14 -4.21 19.71
CA ASP A 74 3.73 -4.60 21.07
C ASP A 74 2.23 -4.49 21.32
N THR A 75 1.43 -4.20 20.29
CA THR A 75 -0.01 -3.89 20.43
C THR A 75 -0.97 -4.91 19.83
N LEU A 76 -0.45 -5.92 19.10
CA LEU A 76 -1.30 -6.95 18.52
C LEU A 76 -0.59 -8.30 18.44
N GLY A 77 -1.12 -9.27 19.19
CA GLY A 77 -0.59 -10.62 19.18
C GLY A 77 0.77 -10.72 19.87
N LEU A 78 1.43 -11.85 19.68
CA LEU A 78 2.79 -12.08 20.16
C LEU A 78 3.79 -11.91 19.02
N TYR A 79 3.81 -10.74 18.39
CA TYR A 79 4.73 -10.47 17.29
C TYR A 79 6.18 -10.51 17.81
N PRO A 80 7.10 -11.26 17.18
CA PRO A 80 8.47 -11.39 17.66
C PRO A 80 9.37 -10.27 17.18
N TYR A 81 10.16 -9.72 18.09
CA TYR A 81 11.14 -8.69 17.78
C TYR A 81 12.24 -8.61 18.83
N PHE A 82 13.31 -7.86 18.54
CA PHE A 82 14.34 -7.49 19.50
C PHE A 82 14.14 -6.05 19.98
N THR A 83 14.26 -5.84 21.29
CA THR A 83 14.28 -4.49 21.88
C THR A 83 15.55 -3.73 21.48
N ALA A 84 15.60 -2.43 21.76
CA ALA A 84 16.81 -1.60 21.56
C ALA A 84 18.02 -2.07 22.40
N GLN A 85 17.79 -2.84 23.46
CA GLN A 85 18.82 -3.49 24.28
C GLN A 85 19.08 -4.93 23.83
N ASP A 86 18.69 -5.27 22.60
CA ASP A 86 18.94 -6.57 21.98
C ASP A 86 18.30 -7.76 22.69
N ARG A 87 17.29 -7.51 23.55
CA ARG A 87 16.56 -8.58 24.24
C ARG A 87 15.43 -9.12 23.36
N PRO A 88 15.28 -10.45 23.23
CA PRO A 88 14.21 -11.05 22.46
C PRO A 88 12.86 -10.88 23.17
N VAL A 89 11.86 -10.46 22.42
CA VAL A 89 10.45 -10.41 22.84
C VAL A 89 9.69 -11.44 22.01
N ASN A 90 8.82 -12.21 22.66
CA ASN A 90 8.06 -13.31 22.03
C ASN A 90 8.95 -14.30 21.26
N GLY A 91 10.16 -14.57 21.75
CA GLY A 91 11.13 -15.45 21.09
C GLY A 91 12.08 -14.74 20.12
N GLY A 92 11.84 -13.46 19.80
CA GLY A 92 12.72 -12.58 19.01
C GLY A 92 12.73 -12.86 17.50
N LEU A 93 12.55 -14.12 17.10
CA LEU A 93 12.57 -14.57 15.71
C LEU A 93 11.22 -15.19 15.30
N PRO A 94 10.77 -15.00 14.04
CA PRO A 94 9.56 -15.64 13.52
C PRO A 94 9.52 -17.15 13.75
N GLN A 95 10.59 -17.87 13.40
CA GLN A 95 10.69 -19.32 13.51
C GLN A 95 10.86 -19.84 14.95
N HIS A 96 11.01 -18.93 15.92
CA HIS A 96 11.14 -19.26 17.34
C HIS A 96 9.92 -18.80 18.16
N THR A 97 8.83 -18.44 17.46
CA THR A 97 7.59 -17.97 18.06
C THR A 97 6.48 -18.99 17.85
N SER A 98 5.65 -19.24 18.87
CA SER A 98 4.46 -20.06 18.70
C SER A 98 3.39 -19.27 17.94
N LEU A 99 3.06 -19.73 16.73
CA LEU A 99 2.02 -19.14 15.90
C LEU A 99 0.64 -19.23 16.57
N ASP A 100 0.32 -20.35 17.23
CA ASP A 100 -0.98 -20.55 17.88
C ASP A 100 -1.18 -19.57 19.04
N LEU A 101 -0.18 -19.41 19.91
CA LEU A 101 -0.22 -18.44 21.00
C LEU A 101 -0.27 -17.00 20.48
N HIS A 102 0.44 -16.72 19.38
CA HIS A 102 0.37 -15.44 18.71
C HIS A 102 -1.06 -15.12 18.26
N LEU A 103 -1.72 -16.03 17.54
CA LEU A 103 -3.06 -15.82 17.00
C LEU A 103 -4.12 -15.78 18.10
N GLN A 104 -3.99 -16.59 19.15
CA GLN A 104 -4.86 -16.51 20.33
C GLN A 104 -4.79 -15.13 20.99
N ARG A 105 -3.59 -14.55 21.06
CA ARG A 105 -3.41 -13.20 21.59
C ARG A 105 -3.99 -12.12 20.67
N VAL A 106 -3.87 -12.27 19.34
CA VAL A 106 -4.45 -11.36 18.34
C VAL A 106 -5.96 -11.19 18.57
N GLU A 107 -6.69 -12.27 18.82
CA GLU A 107 -8.14 -12.21 19.06
C GLU A 107 -8.50 -11.33 20.26
N GLY A 108 -7.80 -11.53 21.39
CA GLY A 108 -8.00 -10.74 22.61
C GLY A 108 -7.69 -9.27 22.40
N ASP A 109 -6.53 -8.97 21.80
CA ASP A 109 -6.09 -7.59 21.56
C ASP A 109 -7.00 -6.85 20.57
N LEU A 110 -7.50 -7.52 19.53
CA LEU A 110 -8.49 -6.94 18.60
C LEU A 110 -9.80 -6.61 19.29
N THR A 111 -10.26 -7.49 20.19
CA THR A 111 -11.52 -7.30 20.91
C THR A 111 -11.43 -6.12 21.87
N ALA A 112 -10.30 -5.96 22.55
CA ALA A 112 -10.04 -4.82 23.43
C ALA A 112 -9.89 -3.50 22.64
N SER A 113 -9.13 -3.52 21.53
CA SER A 113 -8.75 -2.30 20.81
C SER A 113 -9.83 -1.80 19.84
N LEU A 114 -10.62 -2.72 19.29
CA LEU A 114 -11.66 -2.44 18.30
C LEU A 114 -12.96 -3.13 18.68
N PRO A 115 -13.66 -2.69 19.75
CA PRO A 115 -14.83 -3.40 20.27
C PRO A 115 -16.00 -3.46 19.26
N GLN A 116 -16.09 -2.50 18.34
CA GLN A 116 -17.13 -2.47 17.30
C GLN A 116 -16.69 -3.22 16.05
N ALA A 117 -17.30 -4.38 15.80
CA ALA A 117 -16.93 -5.25 14.68
C ALA A 117 -17.29 -4.68 13.28
N GLY A 118 -18.29 -3.79 13.21
CA GLY A 118 -18.92 -3.35 11.95
C GLY A 118 -18.41 -2.02 11.37
N ALA A 119 -17.53 -1.28 12.05
CA ALA A 119 -17.12 0.04 11.60
C ALA A 119 -16.14 -0.04 10.40
N PRO A 120 -16.48 0.53 9.22
CA PRO A 120 -15.55 0.58 8.11
C PRO A 120 -14.40 1.55 8.41
N GLY A 121 -13.19 1.14 8.07
CA GLY A 121 -11.96 1.86 8.37
C GLY A 121 -10.72 1.13 7.89
N LEU A 122 -9.56 1.62 8.31
CA LEU A 122 -8.25 1.06 8.02
C LEU A 122 -7.73 0.30 9.24
N GLY A 123 -7.27 -0.93 9.01
CA GLY A 123 -6.52 -1.73 9.97
C GLY A 123 -5.08 -1.91 9.46
N VAL A 124 -4.13 -1.29 10.15
CA VAL A 124 -2.73 -1.23 9.71
C VAL A 124 -1.88 -1.99 10.71
N LEU A 125 -1.23 -3.06 10.25
CA LEU A 125 -0.20 -3.75 11.02
C LEU A 125 1.15 -3.11 10.68
N ARG A 126 1.64 -2.26 11.58
CA ARG A 126 2.88 -1.49 11.41
C ARG A 126 4.05 -2.27 12.02
N TRP A 127 4.44 -3.33 11.32
CA TRP A 127 5.51 -4.23 11.69
C TRP A 127 6.70 -3.98 10.77
N GLN A 128 7.76 -3.40 11.34
CA GLN A 128 8.91 -2.87 10.61
C GLN A 128 10.25 -3.41 11.15
N GLU A 129 10.20 -4.24 12.18
CA GLU A 129 11.33 -4.72 12.97
C GLU A 129 12.16 -5.70 12.13
N TRP A 130 11.50 -6.58 11.39
CA TRP A 130 12.09 -7.43 10.36
C TRP A 130 11.31 -7.33 9.04
N THR A 131 11.89 -7.87 7.96
CA THR A 131 11.25 -8.03 6.64
C THR A 131 11.13 -9.51 6.32
N PRO A 132 10.03 -9.99 5.72
CA PRO A 132 9.84 -11.42 5.46
C PRO A 132 10.83 -12.02 4.47
N GLN A 133 11.55 -11.19 3.71
CA GLN A 133 12.60 -11.62 2.78
C GLN A 133 13.95 -11.50 3.48
N TRP A 134 14.68 -12.61 3.58
CA TRP A 134 15.97 -12.74 4.27
C TRP A 134 16.94 -11.63 3.85
N ASN A 135 17.12 -11.46 2.54
CA ASN A 135 18.06 -10.52 1.94
C ASN A 135 17.74 -9.03 2.18
N ARG A 136 16.55 -8.70 2.71
CA ARG A 136 16.14 -7.32 3.06
C ARG A 136 16.39 -6.98 4.53
N ASN A 137 16.77 -7.94 5.37
CA ASN A 137 17.11 -7.71 6.78
C ASN A 137 18.56 -7.23 6.92
N ARG A 138 18.82 -5.99 6.48
CA ARG A 138 20.14 -5.33 6.51
C ARG A 138 20.23 -4.30 7.62
N GLU A 139 21.43 -3.74 7.81
CA GLU A 139 21.70 -2.66 8.78
C GLU A 139 21.24 -3.04 10.20
N ILE A 140 20.33 -2.26 10.78
CA ILE A 140 19.75 -2.49 12.11
C ILE A 140 18.99 -3.82 12.21
N LYS A 141 18.63 -4.44 11.07
CA LYS A 141 17.93 -5.74 11.01
C LYS A 141 18.88 -6.92 10.84
N THR A 142 20.20 -6.69 10.71
CA THR A 142 21.20 -7.78 10.58
C THR A 142 21.13 -8.76 11.76
N LYS A 143 20.70 -8.29 12.94
CA LYS A 143 20.52 -9.13 14.13
C LYS A 143 19.63 -10.34 13.86
N TYR A 144 18.53 -10.19 13.11
CA TYR A 144 17.64 -11.31 12.79
C TYR A 144 18.36 -12.41 12.01
N LEU A 145 19.29 -12.05 11.12
CA LEU A 145 20.10 -13.01 10.36
C LEU A 145 21.13 -13.72 11.26
N VAL A 146 21.77 -12.98 12.16
CA VAL A 146 22.75 -13.54 13.12
C VAL A 146 22.08 -14.51 14.08
N GLU A 147 20.98 -14.09 14.71
CA GLU A 147 20.28 -14.89 15.71
C GLU A 147 19.60 -16.12 15.07
N SER A 148 19.10 -16.02 13.83
CA SER A 148 18.55 -17.17 13.10
C SER A 148 19.61 -18.27 12.87
N ARG A 149 20.84 -17.87 12.51
CA ARG A 149 21.96 -18.80 12.31
C ARG A 149 22.44 -19.40 13.63
N ALA A 150 22.49 -18.58 14.69
CA ALA A 150 22.83 -19.04 16.03
C ALA A 150 21.82 -20.07 16.56
N LEU A 151 20.52 -19.83 16.31
CA LEU A 151 19.45 -20.76 16.65
C LEU A 151 19.66 -22.11 15.97
N LEU A 152 19.86 -22.15 14.66
CA LEU A 152 20.07 -23.42 13.95
C LEU A 152 21.35 -24.14 14.36
N ARG A 153 22.47 -23.42 14.57
CA ARG A 153 23.71 -24.03 15.07
C ARG A 153 23.55 -24.74 16.40
N ARG A 154 22.64 -24.26 17.26
CA ARG A 154 22.36 -24.91 18.54
C ARG A 154 21.71 -26.29 18.36
N PHE A 155 20.85 -26.44 17.35
CA PHE A 155 20.17 -27.70 17.04
C PHE A 155 21.01 -28.62 16.15
N PHE A 156 21.84 -28.05 15.28
CA PHE A 156 22.66 -28.78 14.31
C PHE A 156 24.13 -28.31 14.37
N PRO A 157 24.91 -28.71 15.41
CA PRO A 157 26.29 -28.25 15.58
C PRO A 157 27.25 -28.69 14.47
N ASP A 158 26.94 -29.82 13.80
CA ASP A 158 27.81 -30.44 12.80
C ASP A 158 27.60 -29.90 11.37
N TRP A 159 26.59 -29.05 11.15
CA TRP A 159 26.30 -28.48 9.84
C TRP A 159 27.39 -27.51 9.36
N SER A 160 27.62 -27.52 8.05
CA SER A 160 28.50 -26.56 7.39
C SER A 160 27.94 -25.13 7.49
N THR A 161 28.79 -24.13 7.25
CA THR A 161 28.33 -22.73 7.26
C THR A 161 27.32 -22.45 6.14
N GLU A 162 27.51 -23.07 4.96
CA GLU A 162 26.56 -22.99 3.84
C GLU A 162 25.21 -23.64 4.16
N GLU A 163 25.23 -24.78 4.85
CA GLU A 163 24.01 -25.46 5.28
C GLU A 163 23.22 -24.61 6.28
N VAL A 164 23.91 -24.07 7.29
CA VAL A 164 23.30 -23.17 8.28
C VAL A 164 22.71 -21.93 7.61
N GLU A 165 23.43 -21.28 6.69
CA GLU A 165 22.94 -20.09 5.99
C GLU A 165 21.68 -20.41 5.18
N LYS A 166 21.72 -21.48 4.37
CA LYS A 166 20.61 -21.88 3.51
C LYS A 166 19.36 -22.21 4.32
N TRP A 167 19.48 -23.03 5.37
CA TRP A 167 18.34 -23.43 6.18
C TRP A 167 17.84 -22.30 7.09
N SER A 168 18.72 -21.40 7.55
CA SER A 168 18.29 -20.22 8.30
C SER A 168 17.40 -19.32 7.46
N GLN A 169 17.76 -19.14 6.19
CA GLN A 169 16.92 -18.41 5.24
C GLN A 169 15.56 -19.09 5.08
N VAL A 170 15.54 -20.39 4.80
CA VAL A 170 14.28 -21.15 4.58
C VAL A 170 13.36 -21.05 5.79
N ASP A 171 13.87 -21.32 6.99
CA ASP A 171 13.07 -21.32 8.21
C ASP A 171 12.55 -19.93 8.56
N PHE A 172 13.41 -18.90 8.44
CA PHE A 172 13.04 -17.53 8.73
C PHE A 172 11.95 -17.03 7.77
N GLU A 173 12.14 -17.20 6.45
CA GLU A 173 11.18 -16.71 5.44
C GLU A 173 9.84 -17.45 5.54
N ALA A 174 9.86 -18.76 5.77
CA ALA A 174 8.65 -19.57 5.94
C ALA A 174 7.85 -19.16 7.20
N ALA A 175 8.53 -18.97 8.33
CA ALA A 175 7.88 -18.56 9.57
C ALA A 175 7.39 -17.10 9.51
N ALA A 176 8.17 -16.20 8.92
CA ALA A 176 7.80 -14.80 8.70
C ALA A 176 6.54 -14.69 7.83
N GLN A 177 6.50 -15.43 6.71
CA GLN A 177 5.33 -15.50 5.85
C GLN A 177 4.11 -16.06 6.60
N SER A 178 4.28 -17.11 7.40
CA SER A 178 3.19 -17.74 8.16
C SER A 178 2.58 -16.78 9.17
N ILE A 179 3.40 -16.14 10.02
CA ILE A 179 2.93 -15.14 10.98
C ILE A 179 2.17 -14.02 10.27
N MET A 180 2.72 -13.47 9.19
CA MET A 180 2.08 -12.36 8.48
C MET A 180 0.76 -12.76 7.80
N MET A 181 0.72 -13.92 7.14
CA MET A 181 -0.45 -14.39 6.42
C MET A 181 -1.60 -14.77 7.35
N GLU A 182 -1.31 -15.54 8.41
CA GLU A 182 -2.33 -15.99 9.35
C GLU A 182 -2.85 -14.82 10.20
N THR A 183 -1.98 -13.88 10.60
CA THR A 183 -2.45 -12.66 11.27
C THR A 183 -3.41 -11.87 10.38
N LEU A 184 -3.05 -11.62 9.11
CA LEU A 184 -3.94 -10.90 8.19
C LEU A 184 -5.25 -11.66 7.94
N GLN A 185 -5.22 -12.99 7.96
CA GLN A 185 -6.43 -13.80 7.86
C GLN A 185 -7.34 -13.59 9.08
N GLU A 186 -6.78 -13.68 10.29
CA GLU A 186 -7.53 -13.53 11.54
C GLU A 186 -8.12 -12.12 11.70
N VAL A 187 -7.32 -11.07 11.50
CA VAL A 187 -7.82 -9.68 11.61
C VAL A 187 -8.96 -9.41 10.63
N LYS A 188 -8.90 -9.99 9.41
CA LYS A 188 -9.98 -9.90 8.41
C LYS A 188 -11.20 -10.71 8.82
N ARG A 189 -11.01 -11.88 9.43
CA ARG A 189 -12.10 -12.73 9.95
C ARG A 189 -12.87 -11.99 11.05
N PHE A 190 -12.15 -11.38 11.99
CA PHE A 190 -12.76 -10.68 13.13
C PHE A 190 -13.30 -9.29 12.80
N ARG A 191 -12.69 -8.57 11.85
CA ARG A 191 -13.07 -7.20 11.47
C ARG A 191 -13.16 -7.06 9.94
N PRO A 192 -14.16 -7.70 9.30
CA PRO A 192 -14.24 -7.81 7.83
C PRO A 192 -14.54 -6.50 7.11
N GLN A 193 -15.13 -5.51 7.80
CA GLN A 193 -15.45 -4.20 7.22
C GLN A 193 -14.24 -3.27 7.14
N ARG A 194 -13.11 -3.65 7.74
CA ARG A 194 -11.88 -2.86 7.71
C ARG A 194 -10.97 -3.34 6.58
N LEU A 195 -10.30 -2.37 5.97
CA LEU A 195 -9.26 -2.63 5.00
C LEU A 195 -7.98 -2.96 5.77
N TRP A 196 -7.57 -4.23 5.74
CA TRP A 196 -6.38 -4.69 6.45
C TRP A 196 -5.17 -4.74 5.55
N GLY A 197 -3.99 -4.47 6.10
CA GLY A 197 -2.73 -4.59 5.38
C GLY A 197 -1.55 -4.27 6.29
N MET A 198 -0.35 -4.49 5.76
CA MET A 198 0.88 -4.28 6.49
C MET A 198 1.62 -3.03 6.02
N ALA A 199 2.14 -2.27 6.97
CA ALA A 199 3.04 -1.15 6.73
C ALA A 199 4.45 -1.55 7.18
N PRO A 200 5.51 -1.16 6.44
CA PRO A 200 5.52 -0.14 5.37
C PRO A 200 5.48 -0.72 3.94
N PHE A 201 4.59 -1.69 3.65
CA PHE A 201 4.63 -2.42 2.38
C PHE A 201 3.70 -1.84 1.28
N PRO A 202 4.13 -1.90 -0.01
CA PRO A 202 5.48 -2.26 -0.46
C PRO A 202 6.48 -1.12 -0.18
N ASN A 203 7.77 -1.43 -0.27
CA ASN A 203 8.84 -0.43 -0.24
C ASN A 203 9.57 -0.43 -1.59
N CYS A 204 9.82 0.77 -2.12
CA CYS A 204 10.52 1.02 -3.39
C CYS A 204 12.04 1.10 -3.20
N TYR A 205 12.53 1.27 -1.96
CA TYR A 205 13.95 1.44 -1.60
C TYR A 205 14.67 2.45 -2.50
N ASN A 206 13.95 3.50 -2.91
CA ASN A 206 14.45 4.58 -3.75
C ASN A 206 14.91 5.80 -2.94
N PHE A 207 14.88 5.75 -1.61
CA PHE A 207 15.32 6.85 -0.76
C PHE A 207 16.79 6.68 -0.37
N ASP A 208 17.59 7.71 -0.67
CA ASP A 208 18.95 7.89 -0.18
C ASP A 208 19.15 9.41 -0.04
N SER A 209 19.49 9.87 1.17
CA SER A 209 19.61 11.30 1.49
C SER A 209 20.70 12.01 0.69
N THR A 210 21.73 11.29 0.24
CA THR A 210 22.81 11.83 -0.58
C THR A 210 22.42 11.89 -2.05
N GLN A 211 21.71 10.88 -2.54
CA GLN A 211 21.34 10.78 -3.95
C GLN A 211 20.13 11.65 -4.30
N ILE A 212 19.17 11.81 -3.38
CA ILE A 212 17.92 12.53 -3.65
C ILE A 212 18.14 14.02 -4.00
N ALA A 213 19.27 14.59 -3.60
CA ALA A 213 19.66 15.96 -3.93
C ALA A 213 20.30 16.10 -5.33
N LEU A 214 20.69 14.99 -5.97
CA LEU A 214 21.39 15.00 -7.26
C LEU A 214 20.43 15.23 -8.43
N ALA A 215 20.89 15.96 -9.45
CA ALA A 215 20.10 16.28 -10.63
C ALA A 215 19.72 15.05 -11.49
N ASN A 216 20.53 13.98 -11.44
CA ASN A 216 20.28 12.73 -12.18
C ASN A 216 19.40 11.73 -11.40
N TYR A 217 18.99 12.07 -10.18
CA TYR A 217 18.08 11.22 -9.41
C TYR A 217 16.72 11.15 -10.11
N THR A 218 16.27 9.93 -10.42
CA THR A 218 15.00 9.69 -11.13
C THR A 218 13.87 9.26 -10.20
N GLY A 219 14.21 8.88 -8.96
CA GLY A 219 13.31 8.27 -8.00
C GLY A 219 12.78 6.89 -8.38
N ARG A 220 13.13 6.32 -9.54
CA ARG A 220 12.63 5.00 -9.96
C ARG A 220 13.05 3.92 -8.95
N CYS A 221 12.13 3.00 -8.66
CA CYS A 221 12.46 1.82 -7.86
C CYS A 221 13.52 0.98 -8.60
N PRO A 222 14.57 0.50 -7.93
CA PRO A 222 15.50 -0.43 -8.54
C PRO A 222 14.77 -1.69 -9.03
N ALA A 223 15.14 -2.20 -10.21
CA ALA A 223 14.47 -3.36 -10.80
C ALA A 223 14.53 -4.61 -9.91
N ALA A 224 15.65 -4.80 -9.20
CA ALA A 224 15.80 -5.88 -8.21
C ALA A 224 14.80 -5.75 -7.06
N GLU A 225 14.53 -4.53 -6.60
CA GLU A 225 13.57 -4.28 -5.51
C GLU A 225 12.12 -4.48 -5.96
N MET A 226 11.81 -4.15 -7.22
CA MET A 226 10.52 -4.47 -7.83
C MET A 226 10.32 -5.99 -7.97
N ALA A 227 11.36 -6.73 -8.37
CA ALA A 227 11.32 -8.18 -8.45
C ALA A 227 11.10 -8.84 -7.07
N LEU A 228 11.79 -8.35 -6.03
CA LEU A 228 11.54 -8.76 -4.66
C LEU A 228 10.10 -8.44 -4.20
N ASN A 229 9.52 -7.32 -4.64
CA ASN A 229 8.11 -7.04 -4.37
C ASN A 229 7.17 -7.99 -5.13
N ASP A 230 7.56 -8.52 -6.29
CA ASP A 230 6.76 -9.51 -7.04
C ASP A 230 6.71 -10.86 -6.31
N GLU A 231 7.77 -11.24 -5.61
CA GLU A 231 7.83 -12.45 -4.76
C GLU A 231 6.84 -12.40 -3.59
N LEU A 232 6.50 -11.19 -3.10
CA LEU A 232 5.52 -10.97 -2.04
C LEU A 232 4.05 -11.03 -2.52
N MET A 233 3.80 -11.69 -3.65
CA MET A 233 2.45 -11.91 -4.18
C MET A 233 1.46 -12.46 -3.14
N TRP A 234 1.94 -13.32 -2.24
CA TRP A 234 1.15 -13.88 -1.14
C TRP A 234 0.63 -12.80 -0.17
N LEU A 235 1.40 -11.74 0.07
CA LEU A 235 1.04 -10.63 0.94
C LEU A 235 -0.02 -9.74 0.26
N TRP A 236 0.19 -9.43 -1.03
CA TRP A 236 -0.76 -8.61 -1.81
C TRP A 236 -2.13 -9.28 -1.89
N LYS A 237 -2.16 -10.58 -2.19
CA LYS A 237 -3.41 -11.38 -2.24
C LYS A 237 -4.14 -11.44 -0.91
N ARG A 238 -3.39 -11.43 0.20
CA ARG A 238 -3.97 -11.50 1.55
C ARG A 238 -4.47 -10.13 2.03
N SER A 239 -3.88 -9.04 1.54
CA SER A 239 -4.19 -7.67 1.93
C SER A 239 -5.55 -7.19 1.38
N GLY A 240 -6.21 -6.30 2.12
CA GLY A 240 -7.38 -5.54 1.69
C GLY A 240 -7.06 -4.11 1.22
N ALA A 241 -5.87 -3.60 1.59
CA ALA A 241 -5.29 -2.33 1.16
C ALA A 241 -3.77 -2.36 1.31
N LEU A 242 -3.07 -1.42 0.66
CA LEU A 242 -1.61 -1.25 0.80
C LEU A 242 -1.27 0.04 1.55
N TYR A 243 -0.24 -0.05 2.39
CA TYR A 243 0.16 1.01 3.32
C TYR A 243 1.66 1.35 3.17
N PRO A 244 2.09 1.90 2.02
CA PRO A 244 3.47 2.35 1.86
C PRO A 244 3.74 3.48 2.86
N ALA A 245 4.89 3.45 3.52
CA ALA A 245 5.30 4.55 4.39
C ALA A 245 6.15 5.56 3.64
N LEU A 246 5.92 6.84 3.92
CA LEU A 246 6.61 7.97 3.32
C LEU A 246 7.18 8.86 4.43
N SER A 247 8.48 9.10 4.35
CA SER A 247 9.18 10.08 5.17
C SER A 247 9.92 10.99 4.21
N LEU A 248 9.64 12.30 4.27
CA LEU A 248 10.15 13.25 3.28
C LEU A 248 11.40 13.95 3.80
N GLU A 249 12.32 14.27 2.90
CA GLU A 249 13.48 15.12 3.18
C GLU A 249 13.24 16.55 2.69
N LYS A 250 13.74 17.54 3.45
CA LYS A 250 13.65 18.95 3.06
C LYS A 250 14.84 19.28 2.18
N LEU A 251 14.56 19.50 0.89
CA LEU A 251 15.59 19.85 -0.09
C LEU A 251 15.50 21.33 -0.48
N PRO A 252 16.58 21.92 -1.01
CA PRO A 252 16.57 23.28 -1.52
C PRO A 252 15.48 23.50 -2.59
N GLU A 253 14.96 24.72 -2.68
CA GLU A 253 13.98 25.08 -3.70
C GLU A 253 14.50 24.77 -5.11
N GLY A 254 13.58 24.34 -5.99
CA GLY A 254 13.91 23.94 -7.36
C GLY A 254 14.37 22.48 -7.52
N THR A 255 14.68 21.77 -6.44
CA THR A 255 14.97 20.33 -6.50
C THR A 255 13.68 19.50 -6.59
N LYS A 256 13.70 18.45 -7.42
CA LYS A 256 12.55 17.53 -7.62
C LYS A 256 12.67 16.22 -6.85
N GLY A 257 13.75 16.03 -6.10
CA GLY A 257 14.11 14.77 -5.44
C GLY A 257 12.99 14.20 -4.56
N THR A 258 12.50 15.00 -3.61
CA THR A 258 11.40 14.61 -2.70
C THR A 258 10.13 14.21 -3.46
N TRP A 259 9.80 14.94 -4.53
CA TRP A 259 8.65 14.63 -5.38
C TRP A 259 8.85 13.32 -6.16
N LEU A 260 10.04 13.09 -6.71
CA LEU A 260 10.39 11.87 -7.45
C LEU A 260 10.40 10.65 -6.53
N TYR A 261 10.97 10.76 -5.33
CA TYR A 261 10.94 9.73 -4.29
C TYR A 261 9.51 9.30 -3.99
N ALA A 262 8.68 10.26 -3.57
CA ALA A 262 7.32 10.01 -3.12
C ALA A 262 6.46 9.46 -4.26
N THR A 263 6.54 10.07 -5.45
CA THR A 263 5.75 9.64 -6.62
C THR A 263 6.07 8.21 -7.03
N ASN A 264 7.33 7.81 -7.06
CA ASN A 264 7.70 6.44 -7.46
C ASN A 264 7.39 5.39 -6.39
N GLN A 265 7.53 5.73 -5.10
CA GLN A 265 7.05 4.88 -4.00
C GLN A 265 5.54 4.59 -4.14
N ILE A 266 4.73 5.59 -4.51
CA ILE A 266 3.29 5.38 -4.76
C ILE A 266 3.02 4.61 -6.04
N ARG A 267 3.79 4.84 -7.11
CA ARG A 267 3.65 4.05 -8.35
C ARG A 267 3.91 2.58 -8.11
N GLU A 268 4.89 2.24 -7.29
CA GLU A 268 5.17 0.85 -6.94
C GLU A 268 4.02 0.22 -6.16
N ALA A 269 3.46 0.95 -5.19
CA ALA A 269 2.24 0.52 -4.49
C ALA A 269 1.08 0.30 -5.46
N LEU A 270 0.86 1.21 -6.41
CA LEU A 270 -0.19 1.06 -7.43
C LEU A 270 0.08 -0.10 -8.40
N ARG A 271 1.35 -0.38 -8.71
CA ARG A 271 1.76 -1.51 -9.56
C ARG A 271 1.41 -2.84 -8.88
N VAL A 272 1.88 -3.06 -7.65
CA VAL A 272 1.61 -4.33 -6.94
C VAL A 272 0.13 -4.45 -6.52
N ALA A 273 -0.57 -3.34 -6.30
CA ALA A 273 -2.01 -3.34 -6.07
C ALA A 273 -2.80 -3.96 -7.23
N ALA A 274 -2.35 -3.75 -8.47
CA ALA A 274 -2.96 -4.34 -9.67
C ALA A 274 -2.56 -5.82 -9.85
N LEU A 275 -1.42 -6.23 -9.29
CA LEU A 275 -0.92 -7.60 -9.31
C LEU A 275 -1.61 -8.53 -8.30
N ALA A 276 -2.26 -7.98 -7.26
CA ALA A 276 -2.93 -8.74 -6.21
C ALA A 276 -3.98 -9.75 -6.72
N GLY A 277 -4.41 -9.66 -7.98
CA GLY A 277 -5.24 -10.68 -8.62
C GLY A 277 -6.72 -10.61 -8.23
N THR A 278 -7.14 -9.57 -7.51
CA THR A 278 -8.54 -9.26 -7.18
C THR A 278 -9.33 -8.79 -8.41
N THR A 279 -10.66 -8.70 -8.26
CA THR A 279 -11.57 -8.16 -9.30
C THR A 279 -11.37 -6.66 -9.52
N PHE A 280 -10.76 -5.98 -8.56
CA PHE A 280 -10.40 -4.57 -8.55
C PHE A 280 -8.95 -4.39 -8.08
N ASP A 281 -8.33 -3.26 -8.36
CA ASP A 281 -7.00 -2.95 -7.81
C ASP A 281 -7.11 -2.55 -6.34
N LEU A 282 -6.20 -3.07 -5.50
CA LEU A 282 -6.20 -2.73 -4.07
C LEU A 282 -6.12 -1.20 -3.85
N PRO A 283 -6.89 -0.64 -2.90
CA PRO A 283 -6.73 0.75 -2.54
C PRO A 283 -5.39 0.96 -1.82
N VAL A 284 -4.75 2.09 -2.10
CA VAL A 284 -3.44 2.48 -1.55
C VAL A 284 -3.65 3.68 -0.63
N PHE A 285 -3.17 3.56 0.60
CA PHE A 285 -3.26 4.57 1.65
C PHE A 285 -1.86 4.82 2.23
N PRO A 286 -1.09 5.76 1.67
CA PRO A 286 0.24 6.03 2.14
C PRO A 286 0.23 6.61 3.55
N LEU A 287 1.14 6.12 4.39
CA LEU A 287 1.36 6.65 5.73
C LEU A 287 2.41 7.76 5.64
N ILE A 288 2.05 9.01 5.91
CA ILE A 288 3.01 10.13 5.87
C ILE A 288 3.28 10.67 7.27
N LYS A 289 4.55 10.98 7.52
CA LYS A 289 4.98 11.80 8.63
C LYS A 289 4.86 13.29 8.30
N ILE A 290 4.24 14.05 9.18
CA ILE A 290 4.01 15.50 9.00
C ILE A 290 5.26 16.35 9.18
N VAL A 291 6.40 15.74 9.51
CA VAL A 291 7.70 16.41 9.64
C VAL A 291 8.72 15.84 8.68
N TYR A 292 9.61 16.70 8.20
CA TYR A 292 10.78 16.30 7.43
C TYR A 292 11.78 15.53 8.30
N ILE A 293 12.42 14.49 7.74
CA ILE A 293 13.31 13.56 8.45
C ILE A 293 14.43 14.30 9.19
N THR A 294 15.22 15.11 8.48
CA THR A 294 16.42 15.73 9.07
C THR A 294 16.09 16.98 9.90
N SER A 295 15.25 17.86 9.36
CA SER A 295 14.99 19.16 10.00
C SER A 295 13.97 19.12 11.14
N ASN A 296 13.15 18.06 11.24
CA ASN A 296 11.98 18.00 12.11
C ASN A 296 11.01 19.21 11.95
N SER A 297 11.10 19.93 10.83
CA SER A 297 10.16 21.00 10.49
C SER A 297 8.94 20.41 9.79
N PHE A 298 7.78 21.05 9.93
CA PHE A 298 6.55 20.59 9.30
C PHE A 298 6.65 20.55 7.77
N LEU A 299 5.98 19.58 7.15
CA LEU A 299 5.86 19.50 5.71
C LEU A 299 5.13 20.72 5.14
N SER A 300 5.61 21.23 4.02
CA SER A 300 4.87 22.19 3.20
C SER A 300 3.68 21.48 2.52
N GLU A 301 2.88 22.19 1.73
CA GLU A 301 1.81 21.59 0.92
C GLU A 301 2.39 20.55 -0.06
N VAL A 302 2.31 19.26 0.30
CA VAL A 302 2.80 18.18 -0.57
C VAL A 302 1.81 17.01 -0.58
N MET A 303 1.43 16.61 -1.80
CA MET A 303 0.93 15.29 -2.25
C MET A 303 -0.60 15.11 -2.50
N ASN A 304 -0.92 14.58 -3.69
CA ASN A 304 -2.29 14.22 -4.14
C ASN A 304 -2.61 12.72 -4.02
N PHE A 305 -2.31 12.08 -2.89
CA PHE A 305 -2.66 10.67 -2.68
C PHE A 305 -3.47 10.52 -1.39
N SER A 306 -4.47 9.63 -1.37
CA SER A 306 -5.35 9.44 -0.20
C SER A 306 -4.47 9.14 1.00
N LEU A 307 -4.47 10.03 1.98
CA LEU A 307 -3.40 10.14 2.94
C LEU A 307 -3.82 9.60 4.31
N VAL A 308 -2.97 8.80 4.95
CA VAL A 308 -3.06 8.53 6.38
C VAL A 308 -1.93 9.27 7.10
N ILE A 309 -2.31 10.16 8.00
CA ILE A 309 -1.40 10.94 8.84
C ILE A 309 -1.11 10.10 10.08
N THR A 310 0.13 9.64 10.24
CA THR A 310 0.47 8.63 11.28
C THR A 310 1.43 9.11 12.34
N ASP A 311 2.02 10.30 12.17
CA ASP A 311 3.05 10.77 13.09
C ASP A 311 2.44 11.57 14.24
N SER A 312 2.62 11.07 15.45
CA SER A 312 2.21 11.74 16.66
C SER A 312 3.33 12.64 17.18
N CYS A 313 2.95 13.79 17.72
CA CYS A 313 3.86 14.85 18.11
C CYS A 313 4.61 14.47 19.40
N LYS A 314 5.56 13.52 19.35
CA LYS A 314 6.30 13.04 20.53
C LYS A 314 7.17 14.10 21.20
N ARG A 315 7.42 15.24 20.55
CA ARG A 315 8.20 16.36 21.10
C ARG A 315 7.29 17.52 21.50
N CYS A 316 7.27 17.85 22.80
CA CYS A 316 6.46 18.91 23.40
C CYS A 316 6.64 20.30 22.76
N TYR A 317 7.80 20.64 22.20
CA TYR A 317 7.99 21.92 21.52
C TYR A 317 7.13 22.05 20.25
N LEU A 318 6.94 20.93 19.57
CA LEU A 318 6.22 20.89 18.31
C LEU A 318 4.69 20.94 18.54
N HIS A 319 4.20 20.61 19.75
CA HIS A 319 2.78 20.72 20.15
C HIS A 319 2.20 22.13 20.00
N LEU A 320 2.92 23.15 20.47
CA LEU A 320 2.46 24.55 20.41
C LEU A 320 2.28 25.02 18.95
N HIS A 321 3.19 24.62 18.07
CA HIS A 321 3.14 24.98 16.66
C HIS A 321 2.28 24.02 15.82
N PHE A 322 2.01 22.82 16.32
CA PHE A 322 1.21 21.81 15.64
C PHE A 322 -0.23 22.26 15.42
N GLY A 323 -0.86 22.85 16.44
CA GLY A 323 -2.20 23.40 16.30
C GLY A 323 -2.28 24.49 15.22
N SER A 324 -1.27 25.37 15.16
CA SER A 324 -1.15 26.39 14.11
C SER A 324 -0.94 25.77 12.73
N TYR A 325 -0.06 24.77 12.62
CA TYR A 325 0.21 24.06 11.38
C TYR A 325 -1.05 23.37 10.81
N VAL A 326 -1.84 22.73 11.68
CA VAL A 326 -3.12 22.12 11.28
C VAL A 326 -4.09 23.18 10.75
N ARG A 327 -4.25 24.31 11.46
CA ARG A 327 -5.17 25.39 11.05
C ARG A 327 -4.74 26.09 9.76
N GLN A 328 -3.44 26.32 9.58
CA GLN A 328 -2.93 27.23 8.54
C GLN A 328 -2.44 26.51 7.28
N VAL A 329 -2.02 25.24 7.38
CA VAL A 329 -1.40 24.52 6.26
C VAL A 329 -2.13 23.23 5.97
N LEU A 330 -2.10 22.27 6.90
CA LEU A 330 -2.59 20.92 6.64
C LEU A 330 -4.11 20.87 6.43
N GLY A 331 -4.87 21.54 7.27
CA GLY A 331 -6.34 21.59 7.20
C GLY A 331 -6.85 22.22 5.89
N PRO A 332 -6.45 23.46 5.56
CA PRO A 332 -6.78 24.08 4.28
C PRO A 332 -6.35 23.23 3.07
N TYR A 333 -5.16 22.62 3.12
CA TYR A 333 -4.69 21.72 2.06
C TYR A 333 -5.59 20.48 1.92
N ALA A 334 -6.00 19.86 3.03
CA ALA A 334 -6.91 18.71 3.03
C ALA A 334 -8.25 19.07 2.38
N VAL A 335 -8.85 20.22 2.71
CA VAL A 335 -10.09 20.71 2.09
C VAL A 335 -9.90 20.94 0.59
N ASN A 336 -8.77 21.53 0.19
CA ASN A 336 -8.43 21.79 -1.20
C ASN A 336 -8.41 20.49 -2.02
N VAL A 337 -7.57 19.52 -1.64
CA VAL A 337 -7.38 18.29 -2.42
C VAL A 337 -8.60 17.37 -2.40
N THR A 338 -9.29 17.25 -1.27
CA THR A 338 -10.49 16.39 -1.15
C THR A 338 -11.65 16.96 -1.98
N THR A 339 -11.85 18.28 -1.94
CA THR A 339 -12.90 18.95 -2.73
C THR A 339 -12.59 18.86 -4.22
N ALA A 340 -11.34 19.12 -4.63
CA ALA A 340 -10.92 19.01 -6.03
C ALA A 340 -11.10 17.58 -6.56
N ALA A 341 -10.70 16.57 -5.77
CA ALA A 341 -10.90 15.16 -6.15
C ALA A 341 -12.37 14.78 -6.29
N ARG A 342 -13.24 15.26 -5.39
CA ARG A 342 -14.69 15.07 -5.46
C ARG A 342 -15.27 15.72 -6.72
N LEU A 343 -14.96 16.99 -6.97
CA LEU A 343 -15.43 17.72 -8.14
C LEU A 343 -14.96 17.06 -9.43
N CYS A 344 -13.71 16.64 -9.51
CA CYS A 344 -13.19 15.93 -10.67
C CYS A 344 -13.93 14.60 -10.89
N GLY A 345 -14.16 13.83 -9.83
CA GLY A 345 -14.91 12.57 -9.89
C GLY A 345 -16.34 12.76 -10.41
N VAL A 346 -17.02 13.84 -10.02
CA VAL A 346 -18.37 14.17 -10.53
C VAL A 346 -18.31 14.67 -11.98
N SER A 347 -17.46 15.66 -12.27
CA SER A 347 -17.45 16.36 -13.56
C SER A 347 -16.85 15.54 -14.70
N LEU A 348 -15.82 14.72 -14.44
CA LEU A 348 -15.18 13.90 -15.47
C LEU A 348 -15.68 12.45 -15.45
N CYS A 349 -15.99 11.92 -14.26
CA CYS A 349 -16.25 10.50 -14.05
C CYS A 349 -17.67 10.20 -13.57
N GLN A 350 -18.61 11.15 -13.71
CA GLN A 350 -20.04 10.97 -13.40
C GLN A 350 -20.31 10.46 -11.97
N GLY A 351 -19.39 10.72 -11.03
CA GLY A 351 -19.46 10.19 -9.66
C GLY A 351 -19.18 8.69 -9.53
N ARG A 352 -18.84 8.00 -10.63
CA ARG A 352 -18.63 6.54 -10.70
C ARG A 352 -17.16 6.14 -10.84
N GLY A 353 -16.25 7.10 -10.68
CA GLY A 353 -14.82 6.87 -10.75
C GLY A 353 -14.02 7.97 -10.08
N ARG A 354 -12.71 7.79 -10.05
CA ARG A 354 -11.74 8.79 -9.58
C ARG A 354 -10.86 9.26 -10.72
N CYS A 355 -10.45 10.52 -10.64
CA CYS A 355 -9.48 11.08 -11.57
C CYS A 355 -8.07 10.58 -11.26
N VAL A 356 -7.36 10.11 -12.28
CA VAL A 356 -5.95 9.72 -12.22
C VAL A 356 -5.18 10.42 -13.33
N ARG A 357 -3.91 10.76 -13.08
CA ARG A 357 -3.07 11.41 -14.09
C ARG A 357 -3.00 10.57 -15.37
N LYS A 358 -3.04 11.22 -16.53
CA LYS A 358 -2.76 10.55 -17.81
C LYS A 358 -1.29 10.24 -17.97
N LYS A 359 -0.44 11.19 -17.58
CA LYS A 359 1.02 11.07 -17.56
C LYS A 359 1.48 11.03 -16.11
N PRO A 360 1.78 9.85 -15.56
CA PRO A 360 2.25 9.73 -14.19
C PRO A 360 3.47 10.59 -13.89
N GLU A 361 4.33 10.84 -14.89
CA GLU A 361 5.64 11.54 -14.81
C GLU A 361 5.53 13.06 -14.79
N ASP A 362 4.35 13.59 -15.06
CA ASP A 362 4.16 15.03 -15.01
C ASP A 362 3.80 15.44 -13.57
N PRO A 363 4.35 16.56 -13.08
CA PRO A 363 4.02 17.11 -11.76
C PRO A 363 2.66 17.85 -11.80
N THR A 364 1.63 17.20 -12.33
CA THR A 364 0.28 17.75 -12.42
C THR A 364 -0.47 17.52 -11.12
N TYR A 365 -1.10 18.57 -10.58
CA TYR A 365 -1.83 18.46 -9.31
C TYR A 365 -3.33 18.65 -9.46
N LEU A 366 -4.09 17.90 -8.66
CA LEU A 366 -5.54 18.03 -8.59
C LEU A 366 -5.91 18.90 -7.39
N HIS A 367 -5.77 20.20 -7.58
CA HIS A 367 -6.12 21.22 -6.60
C HIS A 367 -7.31 22.05 -7.10
N LEU A 368 -8.02 22.69 -6.18
CA LEU A 368 -8.99 23.73 -6.48
C LEU A 368 -8.29 24.93 -7.11
N PRO A 369 -8.87 25.54 -8.15
CA PRO A 369 -8.35 26.76 -8.70
C PRO A 369 -8.56 27.93 -7.73
N SER A 370 -7.46 28.48 -7.22
CA SER A 370 -7.46 29.57 -6.22
C SER A 370 -8.17 30.84 -6.71
N ALA A 371 -8.22 31.07 -8.03
CA ALA A 371 -8.94 32.20 -8.62
C ALA A 371 -10.48 32.06 -8.54
N HIS A 372 -11.00 30.86 -8.29
CA HIS A 372 -12.44 30.57 -8.32
C HIS A 372 -12.98 29.93 -7.04
N PHE A 373 -12.09 29.47 -6.16
CA PHE A 373 -12.44 28.93 -4.85
C PHE A 373 -11.75 29.71 -3.75
N MET A 374 -12.53 30.12 -2.77
CA MET A 374 -12.05 30.68 -1.51
C MET A 374 -12.20 29.63 -0.41
N LEU A 375 -11.16 29.50 0.40
CA LEU A 375 -11.19 28.72 1.63
C LEU A 375 -11.61 29.64 2.76
N LEU A 376 -12.88 29.57 3.15
CA LEU A 376 -13.46 30.46 4.17
C LEU A 376 -13.53 29.76 5.53
N PRO A 377 -13.38 30.49 6.64
CA PRO A 377 -13.58 29.94 7.98
C PRO A 377 -14.95 29.27 8.12
N HIS A 378 -14.98 28.10 8.76
CA HIS A 378 -16.19 27.34 9.01
C HIS A 378 -16.19 26.83 10.46
N GLY A 379 -17.08 27.39 11.28
CA GLY A 379 -17.06 27.15 12.73
C GLY A 379 -15.85 27.80 13.40
N ALA A 380 -15.52 27.34 14.61
CA ALA A 380 -14.46 27.93 15.43
C ALA A 380 -13.05 27.65 14.88
N GLU A 381 -12.86 26.51 14.21
CA GLU A 381 -11.52 26.05 13.82
C GLU A 381 -11.42 25.57 12.36
N GLY A 382 -12.56 25.32 11.70
CA GLY A 382 -12.59 24.67 10.40
C GLY A 382 -12.51 25.61 9.21
N VAL A 383 -12.44 25.01 8.03
CA VAL A 383 -12.39 25.72 6.74
C VAL A 383 -13.28 25.02 5.73
N ARG A 384 -13.98 25.78 4.89
CA ARG A 384 -14.80 25.26 3.80
C ARG A 384 -14.45 25.92 2.49
N ALA A 385 -14.33 25.12 1.43
CA ALA A 385 -14.21 25.63 0.08
C ALA A 385 -15.57 26.17 -0.42
N THR A 386 -15.57 27.44 -0.85
CA THR A 386 -16.72 28.12 -1.46
C THR A 386 -16.30 28.65 -2.82
N GLY A 387 -17.07 28.34 -3.84
CA GLY A 387 -16.76 28.71 -5.21
C GLY A 387 -17.45 27.80 -6.21
N GLU A 388 -17.26 28.11 -7.48
CA GLU A 388 -17.79 27.33 -8.59
C GLU A 388 -16.64 26.90 -9.51
N LEU A 389 -16.73 25.69 -10.05
CA LEU A 389 -15.72 25.18 -10.97
C LEU A 389 -16.04 25.64 -12.40
N PRO A 390 -15.23 26.53 -13.01
CA PRO A 390 -15.49 26.99 -14.37
C PRO A 390 -15.26 25.89 -15.40
N THR A 391 -16.01 25.92 -16.50
CA THR A 391 -15.87 24.95 -17.60
C THR A 391 -14.44 24.87 -18.14
N ALA A 392 -13.72 25.99 -18.21
CA ALA A 392 -12.32 26.01 -18.65
C ALA A 392 -11.40 25.13 -17.79
N TYR A 393 -11.64 25.05 -16.47
CA TYR A 393 -10.89 24.17 -15.57
C TYR A 393 -11.29 22.70 -15.71
N ILE A 394 -12.56 22.42 -16.05
CA ILE A 394 -13.00 21.06 -16.41
C ILE A 394 -12.23 20.58 -17.65
N ASP A 395 -12.07 21.44 -18.66
CA ASP A 395 -11.33 21.08 -19.88
C ASP A 395 -9.83 20.93 -19.63
N LEU A 396 -9.25 21.75 -18.74
CA LEU A 396 -7.89 21.55 -18.25
C LEU A 396 -7.75 20.19 -17.54
N TRP A 397 -8.66 19.84 -16.63
CA TRP A 397 -8.64 18.53 -15.99
C TRP A 397 -8.81 17.39 -17.00
N LYS A 398 -9.66 17.55 -18.03
CA LYS A 398 -9.79 16.54 -19.10
C LYS A 398 -8.50 16.37 -19.87
N LYS A 399 -7.64 17.40 -19.98
CA LYS A 399 -6.33 17.29 -20.63
C LYS A 399 -5.39 16.42 -19.81
N ASP A 400 -5.32 16.65 -18.49
CA ASP A 400 -4.29 16.08 -17.61
C ASP A 400 -4.71 14.78 -16.91
N PHE A 401 -6.01 14.56 -16.74
CA PHE A 401 -6.58 13.44 -15.98
C PHE A 401 -7.50 12.56 -16.85
N ARG A 402 -7.61 11.30 -16.45
CA ARG A 402 -8.55 10.31 -16.98
C ARG A 402 -9.30 9.63 -15.84
N CYS A 403 -10.43 9.03 -16.16
CA CYS A 403 -11.21 8.30 -15.18
C CYS A 403 -10.67 6.89 -14.96
N LYS A 404 -10.48 6.53 -13.68
CA LYS A 404 -10.40 5.16 -13.23
C LYS A 404 -11.72 4.81 -12.54
N TRP A 405 -12.54 4.02 -13.22
CA TRP A 405 -13.87 3.64 -12.78
C TRP A 405 -13.82 2.76 -11.55
N PHE A 406 -14.77 2.95 -10.65
CA PHE A 406 -14.95 2.04 -9.53
C PHE A 406 -15.53 0.72 -10.01
N GLU A 407 -15.24 -0.36 -9.29
CA GLU A 407 -15.97 -1.61 -9.46
C GLU A 407 -17.47 -1.34 -9.31
N LYS A 408 -18.29 -2.06 -10.08
CA LYS A 408 -19.73 -1.96 -9.89
C LYS A 408 -20.01 -2.35 -8.44
N LEU A 409 -20.42 -1.36 -7.64
CA LEU A 409 -21.13 -1.61 -6.40
C LEU A 409 -22.32 -2.47 -6.80
N ILE A 410 -22.21 -3.78 -6.63
CA ILE A 410 -23.36 -4.67 -6.56
C ILE A 410 -24.03 -4.29 -5.24
N LEU A 411 -24.75 -3.17 -5.25
CA LEU A 411 -25.80 -2.95 -4.29
C LEU A 411 -26.80 -4.06 -4.61
N ILE A 412 -26.97 -4.94 -3.62
CA ILE A 412 -28.02 -5.93 -3.55
C ILE A 412 -29.34 -5.18 -3.55
N PHE A 413 -29.85 -4.75 -4.72
CA PHE A 413 -31.25 -4.42 -4.97
C PHE A 413 -31.51 -4.43 -6.49
N SER A 414 -32.61 -5.09 -6.84
CA SER A 414 -33.17 -5.38 -8.17
C SER A 414 -32.52 -6.54 -8.95
N LYS A 415 -33.18 -7.71 -8.87
CA LYS A 415 -33.39 -8.58 -10.04
C LYS A 415 -33.93 -7.69 -11.16
N ASP A 416 -33.31 -7.74 -12.35
CA ASP A 416 -33.92 -7.43 -13.67
C ASP A 416 -32.92 -6.96 -14.73
N ASP A 417 -31.60 -7.04 -14.50
CA ASP A 417 -30.64 -6.72 -15.57
C ASP A 417 -29.51 -7.73 -15.72
N GLN A 418 -29.87 -8.96 -16.13
CA GLN A 418 -28.93 -10.02 -16.52
C GLN A 418 -28.41 -9.89 -17.96
N THR A 419 -28.84 -8.87 -18.71
CA THR A 419 -28.55 -8.76 -20.15
C THR A 419 -27.32 -7.93 -20.51
N LEU A 420 -26.70 -7.22 -19.56
CA LEU A 420 -25.53 -6.36 -19.82
C LEU A 420 -24.17 -6.94 -19.34
N ILE A 421 -24.13 -8.22 -18.95
CA ILE A 421 -22.94 -8.86 -18.30
C ILE A 421 -21.97 -9.51 -19.31
N LYS A 422 -22.26 -9.53 -20.62
CA LYS A 422 -21.39 -10.22 -21.60
C LYS A 422 -20.17 -9.44 -22.12
N ASN A 423 -20.06 -8.12 -21.89
CA ASN A 423 -19.06 -7.29 -22.58
C ASN A 423 -17.94 -6.68 -21.71
N LEU A 424 -17.72 -7.16 -20.48
CA LEU A 424 -16.59 -6.70 -19.63
C LEU A 424 -15.65 -7.82 -19.15
N HIS A 425 -15.53 -8.90 -19.91
CA HIS A 425 -14.37 -9.78 -19.80
C HIS A 425 -13.20 -9.18 -20.60
N CYS A 426 -12.53 -8.17 -20.02
CA CYS A 426 -11.15 -7.90 -20.37
C CYS A 426 -10.35 -9.16 -20.02
N TYR A 427 -9.78 -9.80 -21.03
CA TYR A 427 -8.99 -11.03 -20.97
C TYR A 427 -7.96 -11.02 -19.82
N LYS A 428 -8.34 -11.51 -18.64
CA LYS A 428 -7.42 -12.04 -17.63
C LYS A 428 -7.37 -13.56 -17.83
N ASN A 429 -6.62 -14.00 -18.85
CA ASN A 429 -6.16 -15.39 -18.99
C ASN A 429 -4.98 -15.47 -19.95
N ILE A 430 -3.83 -14.98 -19.50
CA ILE A 430 -2.52 -15.45 -19.97
C ILE A 430 -1.67 -15.65 -18.72
N TYR A 431 -2.00 -16.64 -17.89
CA TYR A 431 -1.12 -17.34 -16.93
C TYR A 431 -1.92 -18.49 -16.29
N MET A 432 -2.59 -19.32 -17.11
CA MET A 432 -3.21 -20.56 -16.63
C MET A 432 -3.28 -21.64 -17.71
N VAL A 433 -2.25 -21.71 -18.58
CA VAL A 433 -2.09 -22.81 -19.56
C VAL A 433 -0.71 -23.48 -19.49
N SER A 434 0.24 -22.97 -18.70
CA SER A 434 1.56 -23.63 -18.56
C SER A 434 1.61 -24.70 -17.45
N THR A 435 0.70 -24.67 -16.46
CA THR A 435 0.72 -25.62 -15.33
C THR A 435 -0.14 -26.87 -15.50
N LYS A 436 -0.88 -27.01 -16.62
CA LYS A 436 -1.61 -28.25 -16.97
C LYS A 436 -0.93 -29.13 -18.03
N LEU A 437 0.23 -28.71 -18.55
CA LEU A 437 1.04 -29.52 -19.49
C LEU A 437 2.33 -30.07 -18.86
N LEU A 438 2.66 -29.70 -17.63
CA LEU A 438 3.77 -30.31 -16.86
C LEU A 438 3.33 -31.38 -15.84
N SER A 439 2.03 -31.63 -15.66
CA SER A 439 1.56 -32.71 -14.78
C SER A 439 1.29 -34.05 -15.50
N SER A 440 1.62 -34.19 -16.79
CA SER A 440 1.42 -35.45 -17.53
C SER A 440 2.69 -36.05 -18.17
N LYS A 441 3.89 -35.52 -17.88
CA LYS A 441 5.15 -36.07 -18.41
C LYS A 441 6.27 -36.37 -17.41
N THR A 442 6.02 -36.32 -16.11
CA THR A 442 7.02 -36.68 -15.08
C THR A 442 6.56 -37.79 -14.13
N ALA A 443 5.52 -38.55 -14.49
CA ALA A 443 5.03 -39.69 -13.72
C ALA A 443 5.62 -41.06 -14.18
N PHE A 444 6.76 -41.07 -14.87
CA PHE A 444 7.36 -42.31 -15.38
C PHE A 444 8.89 -42.36 -15.23
N LYS A 445 9.43 -41.98 -14.06
CA LYS A 445 10.79 -42.39 -13.63
C LYS A 445 11.12 -42.07 -12.18
N MET A 446 10.35 -42.56 -11.21
CA MET A 446 10.81 -42.59 -9.81
C MET A 446 10.01 -43.62 -9.00
N GLN A 447 10.16 -44.89 -9.37
CA GLN A 447 9.76 -46.02 -8.55
C GLN A 447 10.90 -47.05 -8.58
N LYS A 448 12.05 -46.67 -8.01
CA LYS A 448 13.13 -47.57 -7.61
C LYS A 448 14.11 -46.78 -6.75
N MET A 449 13.92 -46.86 -5.44
CA MET A 449 14.89 -46.74 -4.34
C MET A 449 14.12 -46.28 -3.09
N GLY A 450 13.37 -47.22 -2.53
CA GLY A 450 12.86 -47.18 -1.17
C GLY A 450 13.16 -48.54 -0.58
N ASN A 451 14.34 -48.64 0.05
CA ASN A 451 14.70 -49.59 1.09
C ASN A 451 16.15 -49.27 1.47
N VAL A 452 16.33 -48.67 2.65
CA VAL A 452 17.39 -48.87 3.64
C VAL A 452 17.47 -47.62 4.54
N PHE A 453 17.21 -47.87 5.83
CA PHE A 453 17.18 -47.01 7.04
C PHE A 453 15.93 -46.18 7.30
#